data_AF-C6J703-F1
#
_entry.id   AF-C6J703-F1
#
_cell.length_a   1.000
_cell.length_b   1.000
_cell.length_c   1.000
_cell.angle_alpha   90.00
_cell.angle_beta   90.00
_cell.angle_gamma   90.00
#
_symmetry.space_group_name_H-M   'P 1'
#
loop_
_entity.id
_entity.type
_entity.pdbx_description
1 polymer ?
#
loop_
_entity_poly.entity_id
_entity_poly.type
_entity_poly.pdbx_seq_one_letter_code
_entity_poly.pdbx_strand_id
1 'polypeptide(L)' 'MRNIEIYVIEMRGVIQIIGLLPGVNLFDLGCRKERQQAVRHALDLAQLLEVPDYRLHIFGQTATTLLATGMEALLSSG' A
#
# COMPACT_ATOMS: atom_id res chain seq x y z
N MET A 1 18.30 7.64 -3.02
CA MET A 1 17.09 6.81 -2.93
C MET A 1 16.09 7.52 -2.04
N ARG A 2 14.86 7.76 -2.53
CA ARG A 2 13.85 8.51 -1.77
C ARG A 2 13.34 7.63 -0.63
N ASN A 3 13.36 8.16 0.58
CA ASN A 3 13.06 7.42 1.80
C ASN A 3 11.53 7.35 2.03
N ILE A 4 10.74 7.07 0.98
CA ILE A 4 9.27 7.12 1.00
C ILE A 4 8.68 5.81 1.51
N GLU A 5 7.57 5.91 2.24
CA GLU A 5 6.70 4.82 2.64
C GLU A 5 5.36 4.93 1.91
N ILE A 6 4.73 3.80 1.58
CA ILE A 6 3.41 3.77 0.93
C ILE A 6 2.43 3.05 1.84
N TYR A 7 1.24 3.62 1.99
CA TYR A 7 0.17 3.11 2.84
C TYR A 7 -1.11 2.91 2.02
N VAL A 8 -1.71 1.72 2.13
CA VAL A 8 -3.05 1.40 1.62
C VAL A 8 -3.99 1.27 2.80
N ILE A 9 -4.95 2.18 2.89
CA ILE A 9 -5.85 2.29 4.04
C ILE A 9 -7.30 2.44 3.59
N GLU A 10 -8.23 1.83 4.32
CA GLU A 10 -9.67 2.00 4.08
C GLU A 10 -10.23 3.09 4.98
N MET A 11 -10.86 4.10 4.37
CA MET A 11 -11.50 5.22 5.06
C MET A 11 -12.91 5.42 4.50
N ARG A 12 -13.93 5.24 5.34
CA ARG A 12 -15.34 5.48 4.99
C ARG A 12 -15.79 4.77 3.70
N GLY A 13 -15.32 3.54 3.48
CA GLY A 13 -15.65 2.73 2.30
C GLY A 13 -14.89 3.09 1.03
N VAL A 14 -13.88 3.95 1.11
CA VAL A 14 -12.93 4.25 0.02
C VAL A 14 -11.54 3.84 0.45
N ILE A 15 -10.78 3.22 -0.45
CA ILE A 15 -9.41 2.79 -0.17
C ILE A 15 -8.46 3.85 -0.72
N GLN A 16 -7.69 4.47 0.17
CA GLN A 16 -6.70 5.48 -0.16
C GLN A 16 -5.30 4.89 -0.21
N ILE A 17 -4.47 5.44 -1.09
CA ILE A 17 -3.08 5.06 -1.29
C ILE A 17 -2.26 6.33 -1.05
N ILE A 18 -1.44 6.32 -0.02
CA ILE A 18 -0.79 7.51 0.51
C ILE A 18 0.73 7.30 0.54
N GLY A 19 1.49 8.28 0.08
CA GLY A 19 2.93 8.34 0.21
C GLY A 19 3.33 9.19 1.42
N LEU A 20 4.30 8.73 2.21
CA LEU A 20 4.85 9.47 3.34
C LEU A 20 6.36 9.61 3.19
N LEU A 21 6.85 10.86 3.17
CA LEU A 21 8.28 11.14 3.29
C LEU A 21 8.65 11.48 4.75
N PRO A 22 9.90 11.20 5.17
CA PRO A 22 10.37 11.61 6.49
C PRO A 22 10.30 13.15 6.59
N GLY A 23 9.78 13.65 7.71
CA GLY A 23 9.59 15.10 7.87
C GLY A 23 8.24 15.63 7.38
N VAL A 24 7.20 14.79 7.38
CA VAL A 24 5.76 15.17 7.40
C VAL A 24 5.09 15.38 6.04
N ASN A 25 5.80 15.24 4.91
CA ASN A 25 5.13 15.38 3.61
C ASN A 25 4.27 14.13 3.32
N LEU A 26 2.96 14.33 3.30
CA LEU A 26 1.94 13.35 2.94
C LEU A 26 1.47 13.63 1.50
N PHE A 27 1.48 12.60 0.67
CA PHE A 27 1.11 12.67 -0.75
C PHE A 27 -0.09 11.76 -1.00
N ASP A 28 -1.13 12.30 -1.63
CA ASP A 28 -2.19 11.48 -2.20
C ASP A 28 -1.67 10.81 -3.48
N LEU A 29 -1.59 9.48 -3.47
CA LEU A 29 -1.17 8.66 -4.62
C LEU A 29 -2.37 8.01 -5.33
N GLY A 30 -3.59 8.34 -4.89
CA GLY A 30 -4.85 7.95 -5.50
C GLY A 30 -5.75 7.14 -4.57
N CYS A 31 -6.95 6.85 -5.07
CA CYS A 31 -7.95 6.05 -4.37
C CYS A 31 -8.59 5.01 -5.28
N ARG A 32 -9.09 3.92 -4.70
CA ARG A 32 -9.83 2.84 -5.37
C ARG A 32 -11.02 2.41 -4.51
N LYS A 33 -12.06 1.87 -5.17
CA LYS A 33 -13.21 1.28 -4.48
C LYS A 33 -12.99 -0.19 -4.13
N GLU A 34 -12.23 -0.90 -4.95
CA GLU A 34 -11.98 -2.33 -4.80
C GLU A 34 -10.61 -2.59 -4.17
N ARG A 35 -10.56 -3.50 -3.19
CA ARG A 35 -9.31 -3.87 -2.48
C ARG A 35 -8.24 -4.38 -3.41
N GLN A 36 -8.60 -5.27 -4.33
CA GLN A 36 -7.64 -5.87 -5.27
C GLN A 36 -7.00 -4.80 -6.17
N GLN A 37 -7.79 -3.86 -6.66
CA GLN A 37 -7.30 -2.74 -7.47
C GLN A 37 -6.40 -1.81 -6.66
N ALA A 38 -6.76 -1.53 -5.40
CA ALA A 38 -5.97 -0.68 -4.52
C ALA A 38 -4.59 -1.29 -4.23
N VAL A 39 -4.57 -2.58 -3.88
CA VAL A 39 -3.33 -3.34 -3.62
C VAL A 39 -2.47 -3.39 -4.87
N ARG A 40 -3.07 -3.68 -6.03
CA ARG A 40 -2.33 -3.72 -7.30
C ARG A 40 -1.70 -2.38 -7.62
N HIS A 41 -2.47 -1.29 -7.53
CA HIS A 41 -1.97 0.06 -7.77
C HIS A 41 -0.84 0.44 -6.83
N ALA A 42 -0.93 0.09 -5.55
CA ALA A 42 0.12 0.36 -4.57
C ALA A 42 1.40 -0.44 -4.85
N LEU A 43 1.29 -1.69 -5.30
CA LEU A 43 2.42 -2.52 -5.72
C LEU A 43 3.11 -1.93 -6.96
N ASP A 44 2.34 -1.55 -7.98
CA ASP A 44 2.88 -0.96 -9.21
C ASP A 44 3.58 0.39 -8.89
N LEU A 45 3.03 1.20 -7.99
CA LEU A 45 3.66 2.43 -7.50
C LEU A 45 4.93 2.18 -6.70
N ALA A 46 4.92 1.20 -5.79
CA ALA A 46 6.08 0.83 -5.00
C ALA A 46 7.23 0.40 -5.92
N GLN A 47 6.94 -0.40 -6.95
CA GLN A 47 7.92 -0.81 -7.95
C GLN A 47 8.49 0.40 -8.72
N LEU A 48 7.64 1.30 -9.20
CA LEU A 48 8.06 2.49 -9.96
C LEU A 48 8.95 3.43 -9.13
N LEU A 49 8.67 3.54 -7.83
CA LEU A 49 9.37 4.42 -6.91
C LEU A 49 10.53 3.74 -6.16
N GLU A 50 10.82 2.48 -6.50
CA GLU A 50 11.85 1.65 -5.84
C GLU A 50 11.65 1.57 -4.31
N VAL A 51 10.39 1.48 -3.87
CA VAL A 51 10.02 1.34 -2.46
C VAL A 51 10.18 -0.12 -2.06
N PRO A 52 11.00 -0.44 -1.06
CA PRO A 52 11.18 -1.81 -0.62
C PRO A 52 9.94 -2.33 0.12
N ASP A 53 9.70 -3.64 0.06
CA ASP A 53 8.49 -4.29 0.60
C ASP A 53 8.20 -3.98 2.07
N TYR A 54 9.23 -3.79 2.89
CA TYR A 54 9.09 -3.47 4.31
C TYR A 54 8.58 -2.04 4.58
N ARG A 55 8.46 -1.21 3.54
CA ARG A 55 7.91 0.16 3.56
C ARG A 55 6.61 0.30 2.79
N LEU A 56 6.10 -0.80 2.23
CA LEU A 56 4.78 -0.86 1.65
C LEU A 56 3.83 -1.47 2.68
N HIS A 57 2.93 -0.66 3.21
CA HIS A 57 1.96 -1.02 4.22
C HIS A 57 0.59 -1.19 3.58
N ILE A 58 0.06 -2.42 3.57
CA ILE A 58 -1.25 -2.77 3.03
C ILE A 58 -2.15 -3.17 4.19
N PHE A 59 -3.19 -2.36 4.44
CA PHE A 59 -4.18 -2.58 5.52
C PHE A 59 -3.55 -2.91 6.89
N GLY A 60 -2.48 -2.18 7.24
CA GLY A 60 -1.78 -2.32 8.51
C GLY A 60 -0.68 -3.39 8.55
N GLN A 61 -0.44 -4.13 7.47
CA GLN A 61 0.63 -5.12 7.37
C GLN A 61 1.66 -4.72 6.32
N THR A 62 2.93 -5.08 6.51
CA THR A 62 3.94 -4.85 5.45
C THR A 62 3.76 -5.86 4.32
N ALA A 63 4.14 -5.50 3.09
CA ALA A 63 4.15 -6.43 1.98
C ALA A 63 5.05 -7.66 2.27
N THR A 64 6.17 -7.46 2.98
CA THR A 64 7.01 -8.56 3.47
C THR A 64 6.24 -9.55 4.34
N THR A 65 5.44 -9.05 5.30
CA THR A 65 4.60 -9.90 6.16
C THR A 65 3.58 -10.69 5.33
N LEU A 66 2.94 -10.04 4.37
CA LEU A 66 1.89 -10.63 3.53
C LEU A 66 2.44 -11.72 2.60
N LEU A 67 3.65 -11.52 2.07
CA LEU A 67 4.36 -12.53 1.29
C LEU A 67 4.72 -13.74 2.16
N ALA A 68 5.12 -13.52 3.41
CA ALA A 68 5.47 -14.59 4.34
C ALA A 68 4.26 -15.41 4.82
N THR A 69 3.07 -14.80 4.92
CA THR A 69 1.84 -15.47 5.38
C THR A 69 1.00 -16.11 4.28
N GLY A 70 1.40 -15.95 3.01
CA GLY A 70 0.59 -16.31 1.85
C GLY A 70 -0.47 -15.23 1.57
N MET A 71 -0.40 -14.61 0.40
CA MET A 71 -1.30 -13.51 -0.04
C MET A 71 -2.79 -13.89 -0.15
N GLU A 72 -3.16 -15.16 0.06
CA GLU A 72 -4.54 -15.65 -0.09
C GLU A 72 -5.55 -14.98 0.86
N ALA A 73 -5.12 -14.54 2.05
CA ALA A 73 -6.01 -13.88 3.01
C ALA A 73 -6.49 -12.48 2.57
N LEU A 74 -5.71 -11.75 1.76
CA LEU A 74 -6.03 -10.40 1.32
C LEU A 74 -7.05 -10.34 0.17
N LEU A 75 -7.16 -11.41 -0.62
CA LEU A 75 -8.01 -11.46 -1.81
C LEU A 75 -9.34 -12.20 -1.56
N SER A 76 -9.45 -12.94 -0.46
CA SER A 76 -10.56 -13.87 -0.18
C SER A 76 -11.68 -13.29 0.71
N SER A 77 -11.60 -12.01 1.10
CA SER A 77 -12.59 -11.35 1.97
C SER A 77 -13.34 -10.20 1.28
N GLY A 78 -13.61 -10.36 -0.02
CA GLY A 78 -14.52 -9.51 -0.80
C GLY A 78 -15.89 -10.14 -0.96
#